data_AF-C7IXC8-F1
#
_entry.id   AF-C7IXC8-F1
#
_cell.length_a   1.000
_cell.length_b   1.000
_cell.length_c   1.000
_cell.angle_alpha   90.00
_cell.angle_beta   90.00
_cell.angle_gamma   90.00
#
_symmetry.space_group_name_H-M   'P 1'
#
loop_
_entity.id
_entity.type
_entity.pdbx_description
1 polymer ?
#
loop_
_entity_poly.entity_id
_entity_poly.type
_entity_poly.pdbx_seq_one_letter_code
_entity_poly.pdbx_strand_id
1 'polypeptide(L)'
;MNEPPGARMRVGLTALTMAEYFRDVNKQDVLLFIDNIFRFVQAGSEVSALLGRMPSAVGYQPTLSTEMGSLQEIITSTKKGSITSIQAVYVPADDLTDPAPATTFAHLDATTVLSRGLASKGIYPAVDPLDSTSTMLQPRIVGNEHYETAQRVKQTLQRYKELQDIIAILGLDELSEEDRLTVARARKIERFLSQPFFVAEVFTGSPGNGQIGVLPNHAPINTAVDMGPLRIRLLNDQWLTAVLWSGFARIVNNEIIILGNDAELGSDIDPEEAQQALEIAEANVSRAEGTKELVEAKVALRRARIRVEAVNWIPPSN
;
A
#
# COMPACT_ATOMS: atom_id res chain seq x y z
N MET A 1 -23.57 -4.89 -9.71
CA MET A 1 -24.02 -6.31 -9.69
C MET A 1 -25.45 -6.48 -10.22
N ASN A 2 -26.31 -5.49 -10.01
CA ASN A 2 -27.66 -5.38 -10.59
C ASN A 2 -27.70 -5.20 -12.12
N GLU A 3 -26.60 -4.78 -12.74
CA GLU A 3 -26.50 -4.60 -14.20
C GLU A 3 -26.42 -5.92 -14.97
N PRO A 4 -26.95 -5.96 -16.22
CA PRO A 4 -26.90 -7.16 -17.06
C PRO A 4 -25.45 -7.57 -17.36
N PRO A 5 -25.21 -8.86 -17.63
CA PRO A 5 -23.85 -9.39 -17.82
C PRO A 5 -23.10 -8.70 -18.97
N GLY A 6 -23.80 -8.28 -20.04
CA GLY A 6 -23.19 -7.51 -21.13
C GLY A 6 -22.56 -6.18 -20.67
N ALA A 7 -23.25 -5.44 -19.81
CA ALA A 7 -22.71 -4.18 -19.26
C ALA A 7 -21.51 -4.45 -18.33
N ARG A 8 -21.62 -5.45 -17.45
CA ARG A 8 -20.52 -5.87 -16.56
C ARG A 8 -19.29 -6.34 -17.32
N MET A 9 -19.46 -7.02 -18.45
CA MET A 9 -18.35 -7.48 -19.30
C MET A 9 -17.65 -6.34 -20.05
N ARG A 10 -18.28 -5.16 -20.22
CA ARG A 10 -17.74 -4.05 -21.01
C ARG A 10 -17.24 -2.87 -20.19
N VAL A 11 -17.63 -2.77 -18.91
CA VAL A 11 -17.21 -1.66 -18.04
C VAL A 11 -15.70 -1.55 -17.90
N GLY A 12 -14.97 -2.68 -17.84
CA GLY A 12 -13.50 -2.69 -17.78
C GLY A 12 -12.85 -2.05 -19.02
N LEU A 13 -13.38 -2.33 -20.21
CA LEU A 13 -12.92 -1.70 -21.46
C LEU A 13 -13.22 -0.20 -21.49
N THR A 14 -14.35 0.22 -20.93
CA THR A 14 -14.71 1.65 -20.86
C THR A 14 -13.73 2.41 -19.96
N ALA A 15 -13.36 1.83 -18.82
CA ALA A 15 -12.34 2.39 -17.94
C ALA A 15 -10.96 2.44 -18.63
N LEU A 16 -10.60 1.40 -19.37
CA LEU A 16 -9.36 1.38 -20.15
C LEU A 16 -9.32 2.49 -21.20
N THR A 17 -10.41 2.74 -21.93
CA THR A 17 -10.43 3.84 -22.92
C THR A 17 -10.08 5.19 -22.28
N MET A 18 -10.54 5.44 -21.05
CA MET A 18 -10.19 6.66 -20.32
C MET A 18 -8.73 6.65 -19.86
N ALA A 19 -8.24 5.51 -19.37
CA ALA A 19 -6.84 5.36 -18.97
C ALA A 19 -5.88 5.52 -20.15
N GLU A 20 -6.23 4.98 -21.32
CA GLU A 20 -5.47 5.13 -22.56
C GLU A 20 -5.42 6.58 -23.03
N TYR A 21 -6.50 7.34 -22.88
CA TYR A 21 -6.46 8.78 -23.18
C TYR A 21 -5.41 9.50 -22.33
N PHE A 22 -5.39 9.24 -21.02
CA PHE A 22 -4.37 9.83 -20.13
C PHE A 22 -2.95 9.35 -20.47
N ARG A 23 -2.77 8.08 -20.82
CA ARG A 23 -1.48 7.52 -21.24
C ARG A 23 -0.99 8.10 -22.58
N ASP A 24 -1.83 8.12 -23.60
CA ASP A 24 -1.42 8.33 -25.00
C ASP A 24 -1.52 9.77 -25.46
N VAL A 25 -2.50 10.51 -24.96
CA VAL A 25 -2.73 11.92 -25.28
C VAL A 25 -2.06 12.81 -24.25
N ASN A 26 -2.33 12.59 -22.96
CA ASN A 26 -1.76 13.42 -21.88
C ASN A 26 -0.35 12.97 -21.46
N LYS A 27 0.13 11.82 -21.93
CA LYS A 27 1.49 11.30 -21.65
C LYS A 27 1.77 11.14 -20.16
N GLN A 28 0.77 10.65 -19.42
CA GLN A 28 0.83 10.46 -17.97
C GLN A 28 1.05 9.00 -17.61
N ASP A 29 1.58 8.79 -16.40
CA ASP A 29 1.58 7.49 -15.74
C ASP A 29 0.27 7.35 -14.95
N VAL A 30 -0.53 6.37 -15.34
CA VAL A 30 -1.92 6.20 -14.89
C VAL A 30 -2.00 5.00 -13.97
N LEU A 31 -2.63 5.20 -12.81
CA LEU A 31 -2.98 4.10 -11.90
C LEU A 31 -4.43 3.67 -12.15
N LEU A 32 -4.64 2.41 -12.55
CA LEU A 32 -5.96 1.86 -12.88
C LEU A 32 -6.38 0.80 -11.85
N PHE A 33 -7.51 1.02 -11.18
CA PHE A 33 -8.08 0.04 -10.24
C PHE A 33 -9.19 -0.77 -10.91
N ILE A 34 -9.09 -2.11 -10.86
CA ILE A 34 -10.15 -3.03 -11.31
C ILE A 34 -10.63 -3.85 -10.12
N ASP A 35 -11.81 -3.50 -9.60
CA ASP A 35 -12.47 -4.20 -8.49
C ASP A 35 -13.83 -4.78 -8.95
N ASN A 36 -13.92 -6.06 -9.30
CA ASN A 36 -12.87 -7.07 -9.31
C ASN A 36 -12.77 -7.73 -10.70
N ILE A 37 -11.59 -8.23 -11.06
CA ILE A 37 -11.34 -8.81 -12.39
C ILE A 37 -12.10 -10.15 -12.59
N PHE A 38 -12.36 -10.88 -11.50
CA PHE A 38 -13.16 -12.10 -11.55
C PHE A 38 -14.61 -11.84 -12.01
N ARG A 39 -15.20 -10.67 -11.69
CA ARG A 39 -16.54 -10.29 -12.17
C ARG A 39 -16.59 -10.07 -13.67
N PHE A 40 -15.48 -9.65 -14.29
CA PHE A 40 -15.36 -9.60 -15.75
C PHE A 40 -15.44 -11.01 -16.35
N VAL A 41 -14.71 -11.97 -15.77
CA VAL A 41 -14.76 -13.38 -16.19
C VAL A 41 -16.16 -13.96 -16.01
N GLN A 42 -16.77 -13.78 -14.84
CA GLN A 42 -18.12 -14.28 -14.55
C GLN A 42 -19.16 -13.72 -15.55
N ALA A 43 -19.10 -12.42 -15.83
CA ALA A 43 -19.97 -11.79 -16.81
C ALA A 43 -19.75 -12.37 -18.23
N GLY A 44 -18.49 -12.67 -18.59
CA GLY A 44 -18.14 -13.34 -19.85
C GLY A 44 -18.76 -14.74 -19.96
N SER A 45 -18.70 -15.56 -18.90
CA SER A 45 -19.38 -16.86 -18.83
C SER A 45 -20.89 -16.73 -19.01
N GLU A 46 -21.53 -15.77 -18.33
CA GLU A 46 -22.97 -15.51 -18.45
C GLU A 46 -23.36 -15.09 -19.88
N VAL A 47 -22.61 -14.17 -20.51
CA VAL A 47 -22.84 -13.77 -21.90
C VAL A 47 -22.63 -14.94 -22.86
N SER A 48 -21.59 -15.74 -22.66
CA SER A 48 -21.29 -16.90 -23.49
C SER A 48 -22.40 -17.95 -23.46
N ALA A 49 -22.98 -18.19 -22.28
CA ALA A 49 -24.12 -19.09 -22.10
C ALA A 49 -25.37 -18.54 -22.83
N LEU A 50 -25.65 -17.24 -22.72
CA LEU A 50 -26.77 -16.60 -23.43
C LEU A 50 -26.61 -16.64 -24.96
N LEU A 51 -25.38 -16.63 -25.45
CA LEU A 51 -25.06 -16.79 -26.88
C LEU A 51 -25.11 -18.25 -27.37
N GLY A 52 -25.41 -19.22 -26.48
CA GLY A 52 -25.49 -20.64 -26.83
C GLY A 52 -24.14 -21.28 -27.14
N ARG A 53 -23.03 -20.69 -26.69
CA ARG A 53 -21.69 -21.30 -26.85
C ARG A 53 -21.55 -22.48 -25.90
N MET A 54 -20.91 -23.57 -26.35
CA MET A 54 -20.59 -24.68 -25.48
C MET A 54 -19.61 -24.22 -24.38
N PRO A 55 -19.88 -24.54 -23.09
CA PRO A 55 -18.99 -24.20 -21.99
C PRO A 55 -17.70 -25.02 -22.04
N SER A 56 -16.62 -24.44 -21.53
CA SER A 56 -15.31 -25.06 -21.36
C SER A 56 -15.16 -25.64 -19.94
N ALA A 57 -13.93 -25.92 -19.53
CA ALA A 57 -13.57 -26.39 -18.19
C ALA A 57 -14.27 -25.58 -17.10
N VAL A 58 -14.83 -26.28 -16.11
CA VAL A 58 -15.48 -25.69 -14.91
C VAL A 58 -16.64 -24.74 -15.24
N GLY A 59 -17.16 -24.74 -16.48
CA GLY A 59 -18.30 -23.92 -16.90
C GLY A 59 -17.94 -22.52 -17.40
N TYR A 60 -16.67 -22.22 -17.60
CA TYR A 60 -16.22 -20.94 -18.18
C TYR A 60 -16.46 -20.85 -19.69
N GLN A 61 -16.45 -19.64 -20.22
CA GLN A 61 -16.54 -19.42 -21.66
C GLN A 61 -15.32 -20.01 -22.40
N PRO A 62 -15.48 -20.58 -23.61
CA PRO A 62 -14.35 -21.08 -24.40
C PRO A 62 -13.39 -19.98 -24.85
N THR A 63 -13.82 -18.72 -24.79
CA THR A 63 -13.05 -17.53 -25.16
C THR A 63 -12.32 -16.87 -23.98
N LEU A 64 -12.27 -17.53 -22.81
CA LEU A 64 -11.76 -16.94 -21.55
C LEU A 64 -10.37 -16.31 -21.72
N SER A 65 -9.41 -17.08 -22.22
CA SER A 65 -8.02 -16.63 -22.37
C SER A 65 -7.90 -15.48 -23.37
N THR A 66 -8.63 -15.53 -24.49
CA THR A 66 -8.59 -14.47 -25.50
C THR A 66 -9.22 -13.18 -25.00
N GLU A 67 -10.36 -13.26 -24.29
CA GLU A 67 -11.05 -12.11 -23.71
C GLU A 67 -10.23 -11.48 -22.58
N MET A 68 -9.60 -12.30 -21.74
CA MET A 68 -8.69 -11.83 -20.70
C MET A 68 -7.47 -11.14 -21.32
N GLY A 69 -6.80 -11.77 -22.29
CA GLY A 69 -5.65 -11.18 -22.97
C GLY A 69 -5.99 -9.87 -23.67
N SER A 70 -7.15 -9.80 -24.33
CA SER A 70 -7.59 -8.56 -25.00
C SER A 70 -7.75 -7.38 -24.02
N LEU A 71 -8.12 -7.64 -22.77
CA LEU A 71 -8.23 -6.64 -21.72
C LEU A 71 -6.85 -6.31 -21.12
N GLN A 72 -6.07 -7.33 -20.77
CA GLN A 72 -4.82 -7.19 -20.03
C GLN A 72 -3.69 -6.61 -20.89
N GLU A 73 -3.58 -6.98 -22.16
CA GLU A 73 -2.48 -6.51 -23.04
C GLU A 73 -2.54 -4.99 -23.33
N ILE A 74 -3.70 -4.35 -23.11
CA ILE A 74 -3.84 -2.89 -23.18
C ILE A 74 -3.16 -2.22 -21.99
N ILE A 75 -3.12 -2.88 -20.84
CA ILE A 75 -2.53 -2.41 -19.58
C ILE A 75 -1.02 -2.62 -19.67
N THR A 76 -0.33 -1.64 -20.24
CA THR A 76 1.11 -1.73 -20.42
C THR A 76 1.78 -0.36 -20.44
N SER A 77 3.10 -0.38 -20.36
CA SER A 77 3.97 0.79 -20.52
C SER A 77 4.32 1.00 -21.99
N THR A 78 4.17 2.23 -22.46
CA THR A 78 4.53 2.63 -23.83
C THR A 78 5.64 3.68 -23.81
N LYS A 79 6.07 4.13 -24.98
CA LYS A 79 7.01 5.27 -25.09
C LYS A 79 6.40 6.63 -24.69
N LYS A 80 5.08 6.70 -24.52
CA LYS A 80 4.36 7.96 -24.22
C LYS A 80 3.98 8.11 -22.74
N GLY A 81 3.85 7.00 -22.04
CA GLY A 81 3.39 6.93 -20.65
C GLY A 81 3.06 5.47 -20.29
N SER A 82 2.62 5.24 -19.06
CA SER A 82 2.30 3.91 -18.56
C SER A 82 0.90 3.81 -17.97
N ILE A 83 0.34 2.59 -17.98
CA ILE A 83 -0.80 2.24 -17.14
C ILE A 83 -0.32 1.14 -16.19
N THR A 84 -0.33 1.43 -14.90
CA THR A 84 -0.13 0.44 -13.84
C THR A 84 -1.49 0.07 -13.29
N SER A 85 -1.82 -1.22 -13.26
CA SER A 85 -3.13 -1.66 -12.77
C SER A 85 -3.05 -2.43 -11.47
N ILE A 86 -3.93 -2.10 -10.52
CA ILE A 86 -4.16 -2.85 -9.29
C ILE A 86 -5.51 -3.55 -9.44
N GLN A 87 -5.49 -4.87 -9.47
CA GLN A 87 -6.68 -5.67 -9.79
C GLN A 87 -7.01 -6.58 -8.62
N ALA A 88 -8.21 -6.45 -8.07
CA ALA A 88 -8.70 -7.37 -7.05
C ALA A 88 -9.06 -8.71 -7.73
N VAL A 89 -8.37 -9.77 -7.35
CA VAL A 89 -8.63 -11.13 -7.82
C VAL A 89 -9.39 -11.86 -6.72
N TYR A 90 -10.63 -12.25 -7.00
CA TYR A 90 -11.38 -13.17 -6.13
C TYR A 90 -11.05 -14.60 -6.55
N VAL A 91 -10.55 -15.39 -5.60
CA VAL A 91 -10.23 -16.80 -5.80
C VAL A 91 -11.43 -17.63 -5.32
N PRO A 92 -12.18 -18.30 -6.21
CA PRO A 92 -13.32 -19.12 -5.81
C PRO A 92 -12.89 -20.28 -4.92
N ALA A 93 -13.54 -20.44 -3.77
CA ALA A 93 -13.29 -21.54 -2.83
C ALA A 93 -11.82 -21.70 -2.40
N ASP A 94 -11.05 -20.60 -2.42
CA ASP A 94 -9.60 -20.60 -2.15
C ASP A 94 -8.77 -21.53 -3.08
N ASP A 95 -9.30 -21.89 -4.26
CA ASP A 95 -8.64 -22.74 -5.26
C ASP A 95 -7.90 -21.91 -6.33
N LEU A 96 -6.57 -21.83 -6.20
CA LEU A 96 -5.69 -21.15 -7.16
C LEU A 96 -5.58 -21.88 -8.51
N THR A 97 -6.04 -23.13 -8.59
CA THR A 97 -5.99 -23.94 -9.82
C THR A 97 -7.23 -23.76 -10.70
N ASP A 98 -8.24 -23.03 -10.23
CA ASP A 98 -9.39 -22.66 -11.04
C ASP A 98 -8.96 -21.90 -12.32
N PRO A 99 -9.56 -22.18 -13.49
CA PRO A 99 -9.18 -21.55 -14.74
C PRO A 99 -9.20 -20.01 -14.74
N ALA A 100 -10.08 -19.37 -13.97
CA ALA A 100 -10.19 -17.92 -13.93
C ALA A 100 -8.98 -17.24 -13.25
N PRO A 101 -8.62 -17.55 -11.98
CA PRO A 101 -7.41 -17.03 -11.37
C PRO A 101 -6.16 -17.49 -12.13
N ALA A 102 -6.08 -18.75 -12.59
CA ALA A 102 -4.93 -19.24 -13.35
C ALA A 102 -4.66 -18.42 -14.62
N THR A 103 -5.70 -18.11 -15.39
CA THR A 103 -5.59 -17.27 -16.60
C THR A 103 -5.26 -15.82 -16.23
N THR A 104 -5.80 -15.30 -15.13
CA THR A 104 -5.53 -13.93 -14.67
C THR A 104 -4.08 -13.77 -14.23
N PHE A 105 -3.57 -14.71 -13.42
CA PHE A 105 -2.20 -14.66 -12.89
C PHE A 105 -1.13 -14.70 -13.98
N ALA A 106 -1.42 -15.32 -15.14
CA ALA A 106 -0.51 -15.33 -16.27
C ALA A 106 -0.18 -13.92 -16.83
N HIS A 107 -1.03 -12.93 -16.56
CA HIS A 107 -0.85 -11.54 -16.99
C HIS A 107 -0.36 -10.59 -15.88
N LEU A 108 -0.21 -11.06 -14.64
CA LEU A 108 0.14 -10.21 -13.51
C LEU A 108 1.65 -10.26 -13.22
N ASP A 109 2.29 -9.09 -13.21
CA ASP A 109 3.72 -8.96 -12.88
C ASP A 109 4.02 -9.15 -11.37
N ALA A 110 3.02 -8.91 -10.53
CA ALA A 110 3.13 -9.06 -9.08
C ALA A 110 1.80 -9.51 -8.48
N THR A 111 1.90 -10.31 -7.41
CA THR A 111 0.76 -10.77 -6.63
C THR A 111 0.94 -10.36 -5.17
N THR A 112 -0.06 -9.69 -4.62
CA THR A 112 -0.12 -9.34 -3.19
C THR A 112 -1.25 -10.15 -2.57
N VAL A 113 -0.89 -11.18 -1.81
CA VAL A 113 -1.85 -12.10 -1.21
C VAL A 113 -2.24 -11.56 0.17
N LEU A 114 -3.54 -11.45 0.43
CA LEU A 114 -4.05 -11.02 1.73
C LEU A 114 -4.47 -12.24 2.56
N SER A 115 -3.87 -12.42 3.74
CA SER A 115 -4.07 -13.59 4.60
C SER A 115 -5.02 -13.29 5.76
N ARG A 116 -6.07 -14.12 5.89
CA ARG A 116 -6.98 -14.08 7.05
C ARG A 116 -6.23 -14.34 8.37
N GLY A 117 -5.19 -15.19 8.34
CA GLY A 117 -4.40 -15.52 9.52
C GLY A 117 -3.55 -14.35 10.04
N LEU A 118 -3.10 -13.45 9.16
CA LEU A 118 -2.42 -12.22 9.57
C LEU A 118 -3.42 -11.19 10.11
N ALA A 119 -4.58 -11.05 9.45
CA ALA A 119 -5.64 -10.15 9.89
C ALA A 119 -6.17 -10.51 11.29
N SER A 120 -6.33 -11.80 11.61
CA SER A 120 -6.77 -12.26 12.94
C SER A 120 -5.74 -11.98 14.05
N LYS A 121 -4.46 -11.81 13.70
CA LYS A 121 -3.40 -11.37 14.62
C LYS A 121 -3.36 -9.84 14.79
N GLY A 122 -4.21 -9.10 14.09
CA GLY A 122 -4.22 -7.62 14.11
C GLY A 122 -3.12 -6.98 13.26
N ILE A 123 -2.53 -7.72 12.31
CA ILE A 123 -1.47 -7.21 11.44
C ILE A 123 -2.11 -6.61 10.19
N TYR A 124 -1.95 -5.29 10.03
CA TYR A 124 -2.49 -4.53 8.90
C TYR A 124 -1.38 -3.71 8.24
N PRO A 125 -1.22 -3.75 6.91
CA PRO A 125 -1.97 -4.58 5.98
C PRO A 125 -1.67 -6.07 6.13
N ALA A 126 -2.69 -6.90 5.92
CA ALA A 126 -2.60 -8.35 6.08
C ALA A 126 -1.93 -9.05 4.88
N VAL A 127 -0.86 -8.46 4.34
CA VAL A 127 -0.10 -9.00 3.19
C VAL A 127 0.73 -10.18 3.66
N ASP A 128 0.56 -11.34 3.03
CA ASP A 128 1.40 -12.51 3.29
C ASP A 128 2.79 -12.32 2.63
N PRO A 129 3.87 -12.20 3.42
CA PRO A 129 5.21 -11.93 2.90
C PRO A 129 5.85 -13.15 2.20
N LEU A 130 5.31 -14.36 2.41
CA LEU A 130 5.84 -15.58 1.80
C LEU A 130 5.12 -15.88 0.49
N ASP A 131 3.78 -15.78 0.49
CA ASP A 131 2.93 -16.12 -0.65
C ASP A 131 2.82 -14.97 -1.68
N SER A 132 3.12 -13.73 -1.29
CA SER A 132 3.22 -12.61 -2.23
C SER A 132 4.51 -12.69 -3.07
N THR A 133 4.38 -12.40 -4.36
CA THR A 133 5.48 -12.52 -5.34
C THR A 133 5.54 -11.34 -6.29
N SER A 134 6.71 -11.09 -6.88
CA SER A 134 6.87 -10.11 -7.94
C SER A 134 7.97 -10.56 -8.89
N THR A 135 7.73 -10.43 -10.19
CA THR A 135 8.74 -10.67 -11.24
C THR A 135 9.88 -9.65 -11.17
N MET A 136 9.65 -8.50 -10.56
CA MET A 136 10.65 -7.43 -10.39
C MET A 136 11.67 -7.73 -9.29
N LEU A 137 11.40 -8.67 -8.39
CA LEU A 137 12.32 -9.03 -7.30
C LEU A 137 13.49 -9.88 -7.83
N GLN A 138 14.37 -9.25 -8.60
CA GLN A 138 15.56 -9.84 -9.20
C GLN A 138 16.76 -8.92 -8.99
N PRO A 139 17.96 -9.45 -8.70
CA PRO A 139 19.13 -8.60 -8.41
C PRO A 139 19.47 -7.61 -9.53
N ARG A 140 19.23 -7.99 -10.79
CA ARG A 140 19.47 -7.13 -11.97
C ARG A 140 18.52 -5.93 -12.08
N ILE A 141 17.36 -5.97 -11.40
CA ILE A 141 16.32 -4.94 -11.45
C ILE A 141 16.40 -4.08 -10.19
N VAL A 142 16.37 -4.70 -9.01
CA VAL A 142 16.29 -3.99 -7.72
C VAL A 142 17.66 -3.79 -7.05
N GLY A 143 18.73 -4.36 -7.60
CA GLY A 143 20.06 -4.37 -6.99
C GLY A 143 20.26 -5.52 -6.01
N ASN A 144 21.53 -5.86 -5.76
CA ASN A 144 21.90 -6.97 -4.88
C ASN A 144 21.49 -6.72 -3.42
N GLU A 145 21.70 -5.51 -2.89
CA GLU A 145 21.40 -5.20 -1.49
C GLU A 145 19.91 -5.36 -1.16
N HIS A 146 19.02 -4.86 -2.02
CA HIS A 146 17.58 -5.01 -1.87
C HIS A 146 17.18 -6.49 -1.97
N TYR A 147 17.65 -7.19 -3.01
CA TYR A 147 17.32 -8.60 -3.21
C TYR A 147 17.75 -9.46 -2.01
N GLU A 148 19.01 -9.34 -1.55
CA GLU A 148 19.53 -10.10 -0.41
C GLU A 148 18.79 -9.77 0.89
N THR A 149 18.39 -8.52 1.08
CA THR A 149 17.61 -8.13 2.26
C THR A 149 16.21 -8.74 2.24
N ALA A 150 15.51 -8.70 1.10
CA ALA A 150 14.22 -9.35 0.93
C ALA A 150 14.32 -10.87 1.14
N GLN A 151 15.34 -11.52 0.57
CA GLN A 151 15.55 -12.96 0.74
C GLN A 151 15.80 -13.35 2.20
N ARG A 152 16.64 -12.60 2.94
CA ARG A 152 16.88 -12.86 4.37
C ARG A 152 15.63 -12.71 5.22
N VAL A 153 14.78 -11.71 4.91
CA VAL A 153 13.47 -11.55 5.55
C VAL A 153 12.59 -12.77 5.28
N LYS A 154 12.45 -13.18 4.01
CA LYS A 154 11.66 -14.37 3.64
C LYS A 154 12.18 -15.64 4.31
N GLN A 155 13.50 -15.87 4.34
CA GLN A 155 14.12 -17.02 5.01
C GLN A 155 13.83 -17.05 6.51
N THR A 156 13.94 -15.91 7.19
CA THR A 156 13.65 -15.81 8.63
C THR A 156 12.19 -16.13 8.93
N LEU A 157 11.27 -15.61 8.10
CA LEU A 157 9.84 -15.86 8.25
C LEU A 157 9.45 -17.31 7.88
N GLN A 158 10.10 -17.89 6.87
CA GLN A 158 9.91 -19.28 6.47
C GLN A 158 10.36 -20.23 7.59
N ARG A 159 11.55 -20.00 8.17
CA ARG A 159 12.05 -20.77 9.31
C ARG A 159 11.11 -20.63 10.52
N TYR A 160 10.58 -19.44 10.76
CA TYR A 160 9.58 -19.25 11.81
C TYR A 160 8.31 -20.08 11.56
N LYS A 161 7.81 -20.13 10.32
CA LYS A 161 6.64 -20.94 9.94
C LYS A 161 6.88 -22.43 10.20
N GLU A 162 8.05 -22.96 9.85
CA GLU A 162 8.44 -24.36 10.15
C GLU A 162 8.48 -24.66 11.65
N LEU A 163 8.94 -23.69 12.45
CA LEU A 163 9.02 -23.83 13.92
C LEU A 163 7.66 -23.72 14.61
N GLN A 164 6.62 -23.14 13.97
CA GLN A 164 5.31 -22.95 14.60
C GLN A 164 4.65 -24.28 14.99
N ASP A 165 4.74 -25.32 14.15
CA ASP A 165 4.17 -26.63 14.45
C ASP A 165 4.85 -27.29 15.65
N ILE A 166 6.18 -27.14 15.75
CA ILE A 166 6.97 -27.64 16.89
C ILE A 166 6.59 -26.87 18.16
N ILE A 167 6.51 -25.54 18.09
CA ILE A 167 6.12 -24.69 19.22
C ILE A 167 4.71 -25.04 19.72
N ALA A 168 3.79 -25.37 18.81
CA ALA A 168 2.42 -25.72 19.17
C ALA A 168 2.31 -27.06 19.92
N ILE A 169 3.25 -28.00 19.69
CA ILE A 169 3.25 -29.33 20.31
C ILE A 169 4.12 -29.37 21.58
N LEU A 170 5.37 -28.89 21.48
CA LEU A 170 6.39 -29.03 22.52
C LEU A 170 6.53 -27.79 23.41
N GLY A 171 6.07 -26.63 22.93
CA GLY A 171 6.31 -25.34 23.60
C GLY A 171 7.59 -24.66 23.13
N LEU A 172 7.75 -23.38 23.51
CA LEU A 172 8.84 -22.53 23.02
C LEU A 172 10.19 -22.82 23.72
N ASP A 173 10.16 -23.41 24.91
CA ASP A 173 11.33 -23.68 25.75
C ASP A 173 12.16 -24.88 25.24
N GLU A 174 11.53 -25.77 24.48
CA GLU A 174 12.15 -26.96 23.87
C GLU A 174 12.98 -26.64 22.62
N LEU A 175 12.96 -25.39 22.16
CA LEU A 175 13.74 -24.95 21.02
C LEU A 175 15.20 -24.68 21.40
N SER A 176 16.10 -24.90 20.43
CA SER A 176 17.49 -24.45 20.53
C SER A 176 17.58 -22.93 20.76
N GLU A 177 18.68 -22.44 21.33
CA GLU A 177 18.87 -20.99 21.52
C GLU A 177 18.83 -20.21 20.20
N GLU A 178 19.35 -20.80 19.13
CA GLU A 178 19.34 -20.23 17.77
C GLU A 178 17.91 -20.14 17.19
N ASP A 179 17.10 -21.19 17.36
CA ASP A 179 15.71 -21.18 16.92
C ASP A 179 14.88 -20.19 17.73
N ARG A 180 15.11 -20.08 19.05
CA ARG A 180 14.46 -19.06 19.90
C ARG A 180 14.80 -17.65 19.42
N LEU A 181 16.06 -17.39 19.08
CA LEU A 181 16.49 -16.11 18.52
C LEU A 181 15.81 -15.83 17.17
N THR A 182 15.68 -16.85 16.31
CA THR A 182 15.00 -16.75 15.02
C THR A 182 13.53 -16.41 15.19
N VAL A 183 12.82 -17.08 16.10
CA VAL A 183 11.42 -16.79 16.44
C VAL A 183 11.27 -15.35 16.95
N ALA A 184 12.16 -14.91 17.83
CA ALA A 184 12.14 -13.54 18.35
C ALA A 184 12.32 -12.49 17.24
N ARG A 185 13.24 -12.71 16.30
CA ARG A 185 13.46 -11.84 15.14
C ARG A 185 12.26 -11.85 14.18
N ALA A 186 11.75 -13.04 13.86
CA ALA A 186 10.60 -13.19 12.98
C ALA A 186 9.37 -12.46 13.51
N ARG A 187 9.04 -12.58 14.80
CA ARG A 187 7.93 -11.84 15.42
C ARG A 187 8.10 -10.32 15.34
N LYS A 188 9.33 -9.81 15.49
CA LYS A 188 9.63 -8.38 15.32
C LYS A 188 9.41 -7.95 13.88
N ILE A 189 9.90 -8.72 12.91
CA ILE A 189 9.70 -8.46 11.47
C ILE A 189 8.21 -8.48 11.12
N GLU A 190 7.45 -9.50 11.56
CA GLU A 190 6.01 -9.65 11.29
C GLU A 190 5.22 -8.41 11.74
N ARG A 191 5.56 -7.88 12.93
CA ARG A 191 4.97 -6.62 13.44
C ARG A 191 5.47 -5.38 12.71
N PHE A 192 6.75 -5.35 12.34
CA PHE A 192 7.34 -4.22 11.63
C PHE A 192 6.78 -4.05 10.22
N LEU A 193 6.31 -5.14 9.59
CA LEU A 193 5.60 -5.09 8.31
C LEU A 193 4.17 -4.52 8.43
N SER A 194 3.66 -4.29 9.65
CA SER A 194 2.38 -3.60 9.84
C SER A 194 2.56 -2.08 9.76
N GLN A 195 1.57 -1.40 9.20
CA GLN A 195 1.54 0.06 9.09
C GLN A 195 0.10 0.57 9.27
N PRO A 196 -0.15 1.56 10.15
CA PRO A 196 -1.46 2.17 10.27
C PRO A 196 -1.79 2.96 9.01
N PHE A 197 -3.00 2.75 8.49
CA PHE A 197 -3.46 3.39 7.26
C PHE A 197 -4.17 4.70 7.53
N PHE A 198 -3.84 5.73 6.73
CA PHE A 198 -4.53 7.03 6.76
C PHE A 198 -6.05 6.87 6.61
N VAL A 199 -6.49 6.07 5.65
CA VAL A 199 -7.92 5.79 5.43
C VAL A 199 -8.59 5.02 6.57
N ALA A 200 -7.81 4.36 7.44
CA ALA A 200 -8.32 3.61 8.58
C ALA A 200 -8.46 4.46 9.85
N GLU A 201 -7.93 5.68 9.87
CA GLU A 201 -7.93 6.57 11.05
C GLU A 201 -9.34 6.78 11.62
N VAL A 202 -10.35 6.87 10.75
CA VAL A 202 -11.76 7.04 11.14
C VAL A 202 -12.28 5.85 11.98
N PHE A 203 -11.72 4.66 11.78
CA PHE A 203 -12.13 3.42 12.46
C PHE A 203 -11.21 3.05 13.62
N THR A 204 -9.92 3.36 13.52
CA THR A 204 -8.92 2.96 14.51
C THR A 204 -8.67 4.03 15.56
N GLY A 205 -8.97 5.30 15.28
CA GLY A 205 -8.62 6.45 16.14
C GLY A 205 -7.12 6.74 16.24
N SER A 206 -6.28 5.81 15.77
CA SER A 206 -4.85 6.03 15.59
C SER A 206 -4.65 6.84 14.31
N PRO A 207 -3.98 8.00 14.38
CA PRO A 207 -3.69 8.77 13.18
C PRO A 207 -2.91 7.87 12.23
N GLY A 208 -3.46 7.69 11.04
CA GLY A 208 -2.81 6.89 10.02
C GLY A 208 -1.73 7.76 9.42
N ASN A 209 -0.59 7.84 10.08
CA ASN A 209 0.37 8.92 9.84
C ASN A 209 0.92 8.97 8.41
N GLY A 210 0.67 7.96 7.57
CA GLY A 210 1.20 7.89 6.20
C GLY A 210 2.71 8.04 6.14
N GLN A 211 3.38 7.89 7.29
CA GLN A 211 4.80 8.18 7.45
C GLN A 211 5.56 7.11 6.67
N ILE A 212 6.25 7.55 5.63
CA ILE A 212 7.19 6.73 4.90
C ILE A 212 8.53 6.87 5.61
N GLY A 213 8.95 5.80 6.30
CA GLY A 213 10.29 5.71 6.85
C GLY A 213 11.28 5.49 5.70
N VAL A 214 12.15 6.47 5.47
CA VAL A 214 13.18 6.40 4.42
C VAL A 214 14.51 6.12 5.11
N LEU A 215 15.04 4.92 4.90
CA LEU A 215 16.33 4.50 5.44
C LEU A 215 17.47 4.82 4.45
N PRO A 216 18.74 4.80 4.91
CA PRO A 216 19.87 4.83 3.99
C PRO A 216 19.73 3.74 2.90
N ASN A 217 20.15 4.09 1.69
CA ASN A 217 20.09 3.31 0.46
C ASN A 217 18.66 2.98 -0.01
N HIS A 218 17.66 3.75 0.43
CA HIS A 218 16.31 3.61 -0.09
C HIS A 218 16.29 3.85 -1.61
N ALA A 219 15.47 3.06 -2.32
CA ALA A 219 15.23 3.26 -3.75
C ALA A 219 14.75 4.70 -4.03
N PRO A 220 15.12 5.31 -5.17
CA PRO A 220 14.72 6.68 -5.44
C PRO A 220 13.20 6.87 -5.36
N ILE A 221 12.75 7.84 -4.58
CA ILE A 221 11.34 8.20 -4.42
C ILE A 221 11.14 9.65 -4.87
N ASN A 222 10.10 9.87 -5.67
CA ASN A 222 9.48 11.18 -5.83
C ASN A 222 8.04 11.08 -5.32
N THR A 223 7.67 11.89 -4.33
CA THR A 223 6.31 11.87 -3.76
C THR A 223 5.83 13.27 -3.45
N ALA A 224 4.51 13.49 -3.56
CA ALA A 224 3.87 14.62 -2.90
C ALA A 224 3.94 14.40 -1.38
N VAL A 225 4.12 15.48 -0.63
CA VAL A 225 4.07 15.49 0.83
C VAL A 225 2.90 16.37 1.28
N ASP A 226 2.03 15.81 2.12
CA ASP A 226 0.96 16.56 2.76
C ASP A 226 1.50 17.29 4.00
N MET A 227 0.67 18.13 4.59
CA MET A 227 0.96 18.85 5.82
C MET A 227 1.24 17.88 6.98
N GLY A 228 2.42 17.97 7.59
CA GLY A 228 2.84 17.05 8.65
C GLY A 228 4.26 17.25 9.17
N PRO A 229 4.64 16.56 10.26
CA PRO A 229 5.99 16.60 10.77
C PRO A 229 6.95 15.74 9.92
N LEU A 230 8.07 16.33 9.54
CA LEU A 230 9.22 15.70 8.93
C LEU A 230 10.29 15.45 10.01
N ARG A 231 10.82 14.23 10.06
CA ARG A 231 11.87 13.83 11.01
C ARG A 231 13.03 13.23 10.24
N ILE A 232 14.21 13.81 10.34
CA ILE A 232 15.43 13.37 9.63
C ILE A 232 16.48 12.99 10.68
N ARG A 233 17.00 11.77 10.61
CA ARG A 233 18.20 11.37 11.36
C ARG A 233 19.43 11.80 10.57
N LEU A 234 20.19 12.75 11.12
CA LEU A 234 21.44 13.24 10.55
C LEU A 234 22.58 12.23 10.80
N LEU A 235 23.67 12.36 10.04
CA LEU A 235 24.84 11.48 10.13
C LEU A 235 25.55 11.50 11.49
N ASN A 236 25.30 12.53 12.31
CA ASN A 236 25.81 12.67 13.67
C ASN A 236 24.85 12.09 14.73
N ASP A 237 23.88 11.28 14.31
CA ASP A 237 22.81 10.70 15.14
C ASP A 237 21.87 11.72 15.81
N GLN A 238 21.93 12.99 15.41
CA GLN A 238 20.95 13.98 15.84
C GLN A 238 19.70 13.90 14.96
N TRP A 239 18.56 14.21 15.57
CA TRP A 239 17.30 14.30 14.86
C TRP A 239 16.95 15.75 14.56
N LEU A 240 16.67 16.02 13.29
CA LEU A 240 16.07 17.26 12.84
C LEU A 240 14.56 17.05 12.69
N THR A 241 13.77 17.85 13.39
CA THR A 241 12.31 17.89 13.23
C THR A 241 11.94 19.17 12.50
N ALA A 242 11.06 19.08 11.51
CA ALA A 242 10.47 20.22 10.82
C ALA A 242 8.98 19.98 10.58
N VAL A 243 8.19 21.03 10.44
CA VAL A 243 6.79 20.99 10.00
C VAL A 243 6.75 21.41 8.55
N LEU A 244 6.14 20.59 7.70
CA LEU A 244 5.90 20.89 6.29
C LEU A 244 4.43 21.28 6.10
N TRP A 245 4.19 22.33 5.32
CA TRP A 245 2.82 22.84 5.06
C TRP A 245 2.20 22.36 3.74
N SER A 246 2.93 21.54 2.97
CA SER A 246 2.62 20.84 1.71
C SER A 246 3.80 21.00 0.75
N GLY A 247 4.04 20.02 -0.13
CA GLY A 247 5.09 20.13 -1.14
C GLY A 247 5.37 18.84 -1.91
N PHE A 248 6.59 18.76 -2.43
CA PHE A 248 7.14 17.57 -3.07
C PHE A 248 8.47 17.19 -2.41
N ALA A 249 8.66 15.90 -2.17
CA ALA A 249 9.93 15.34 -1.72
C ALA A 249 10.53 14.46 -2.81
N ARG A 250 11.83 14.64 -3.05
CA ARG A 250 12.67 13.77 -3.86
C ARG A 250 13.75 13.18 -2.97
N ILE A 251 13.89 11.87 -3.01
CA ILE A 251 14.88 11.12 -2.24
C ILE A 251 15.69 10.32 -3.26
N VAL A 252 16.99 10.58 -3.33
CA VAL A 252 17.89 9.87 -4.24
C VAL A 252 19.30 9.91 -3.67
N ASN A 253 20.04 8.80 -3.75
CA ASN A 253 21.44 8.72 -3.32
C ASN A 253 21.67 9.20 -1.86
N ASN A 254 20.75 8.90 -0.94
CA ASN A 254 20.78 9.37 0.45
C ASN A 254 20.68 10.89 0.63
N GLU A 255 20.28 11.60 -0.42
CA GLU A 255 19.93 13.02 -0.37
C GLU A 255 18.41 13.16 -0.40
N ILE A 256 17.89 14.05 0.46
CA ILE A 256 16.47 14.39 0.55
C ILE A 256 16.34 15.86 0.13
N ILE A 257 15.60 16.10 -0.95
CA ILE A 257 15.26 17.43 -1.46
C ILE A 257 13.77 17.64 -1.27
N ILE A 258 13.38 18.69 -0.54
CA ILE A 258 11.98 19.01 -0.30
C ILE A 258 11.69 20.40 -0.86
N LEU A 259 10.73 20.47 -1.76
CA LEU A 259 10.15 21.71 -2.28
C LEU A 259 8.78 21.88 -1.62
N GLY A 260 8.78 22.58 -0.48
CA GLY A 260 7.57 22.94 0.25
C GLY A 260 7.08 24.34 -0.10
N ASN A 261 5.77 24.58 0.07
CA ASN A 261 5.23 25.94 0.04
C ASN A 261 5.74 26.77 1.21
N ASP A 262 5.88 26.12 2.37
CA ASP A 262 6.40 26.70 3.60
C ASP A 262 6.87 25.57 4.55
N ALA A 263 7.82 25.86 5.44
CA ALA A 263 8.36 24.93 6.41
C ALA A 263 8.86 25.66 7.67
N GLU A 264 8.60 25.06 8.83
CA GLU A 264 9.05 25.56 10.14
C GLU A 264 9.94 24.52 10.80
N LEU A 265 11.07 24.92 11.37
CA LEU A 265 11.88 23.99 12.16
C LEU A 265 11.22 23.75 13.51
N GLY A 266 11.24 22.51 13.99
CA GLY A 266 10.71 22.15 15.31
C GLY A 266 11.40 22.89 16.45
N SER A 267 12.66 23.31 16.26
CA SER A 267 13.40 24.15 17.21
C SER A 267 12.88 25.57 17.33
N ASP A 268 12.18 26.05 16.30
CA ASP A 268 11.74 27.45 16.19
C ASP A 268 10.28 27.61 16.65
N ILE A 269 9.61 26.49 16.99
CA ILE A 269 8.23 26.46 17.46
C ILE A 269 8.23 26.55 19.00
N ASP A 270 7.62 27.61 19.53
CA ASP A 270 7.40 27.73 20.98
C ASP A 270 6.34 26.70 21.45
N PRO A 271 6.67 25.81 22.42
CA PRO A 271 5.74 24.82 22.94
C PRO A 271 4.46 25.40 23.55
N GLU A 272 4.56 26.50 24.29
CA GLU A 272 3.42 27.11 24.97
C GLU A 272 2.50 27.78 23.94
N GLU A 273 3.08 28.48 22.96
CA GLU A 273 2.32 29.10 21.86
C GLU A 273 1.60 28.05 21.02
N ALA A 274 2.28 26.94 20.69
CA ALA A 274 1.69 25.86 19.91
C ALA A 274 0.50 25.21 20.64
N GLN A 275 0.61 24.99 21.95
CA GLN A 275 -0.45 24.40 22.76
C GLN A 275 -1.66 25.36 22.89
N GLN A 276 -1.41 26.65 23.12
CA GLN A 276 -2.48 27.66 23.15
C GLN A 276 -3.20 27.77 21.80
N ALA A 277 -2.45 27.75 20.69
CA ALA A 277 -3.02 27.77 19.35
C ALA A 277 -3.91 26.55 19.08
N LEU A 278 -3.54 25.37 19.60
CA LEU A 278 -4.35 24.16 19.50
C LEU A 278 -5.69 24.31 20.25
N GLU A 279 -5.67 24.78 21.50
CA GLU A 279 -6.88 24.99 22.29
C GLU A 279 -7.83 25.99 21.63
N ILE A 280 -7.30 27.09 21.09
CA ILE A 280 -8.08 28.09 20.35
C ILE A 280 -8.69 27.47 19.09
N ALA A 281 -7.92 26.67 18.34
CA ALA A 281 -8.41 26.04 17.13
C ALA A 281 -9.49 24.98 17.40
N GLU A 282 -9.36 24.20 18.48
CA GLU A 282 -10.40 23.25 18.92
C GLU A 282 -11.70 23.98 19.31
N ALA A 283 -11.58 25.07 20.07
CA ALA A 283 -12.73 25.90 20.42
C ALA A 283 -13.42 26.48 19.17
N ASN A 284 -12.65 26.94 18.18
CA ASN A 284 -13.19 27.48 16.93
C ASN A 284 -13.92 26.43 16.09
N VAL A 285 -13.44 25.19 16.06
CA VAL A 285 -14.15 24.09 15.38
C VAL A 285 -15.50 23.80 16.05
N SER A 286 -15.57 23.85 17.38
CA SER A 286 -16.82 23.63 18.12
C SER A 286 -17.85 24.76 17.96
N ARG A 287 -17.40 25.97 17.63
CA ARG A 287 -18.24 27.17 17.43
C ARG A 287 -18.63 27.42 15.98
N ALA A 288 -18.09 26.66 15.03
CA ALA A 288 -18.35 26.89 13.60
C ALA A 288 -19.78 26.43 13.22
N GLU A 289 -20.60 27.36 12.74
CA GLU A 289 -21.99 27.08 12.33
C GLU A 289 -22.13 26.87 10.81
N GLY A 290 -21.24 27.49 10.01
CA GLY A 290 -21.26 27.42 8.54
C GLY A 290 -20.30 26.40 7.93
N THR A 291 -20.63 25.86 6.74
CA THR A 291 -19.78 24.88 6.03
C THR A 291 -18.39 25.42 5.69
N LYS A 292 -18.29 26.69 5.27
CA LYS A 292 -17.01 27.34 4.95
C LYS A 292 -16.15 27.56 6.20
N GLU A 293 -16.75 28.10 7.26
CA GLU A 293 -16.10 28.32 8.55
C GLU A 293 -15.61 27.01 9.17
N LEU A 294 -16.41 25.94 9.07
CA LEU A 294 -16.02 24.62 9.55
C LEU A 294 -14.79 24.07 8.80
N VAL A 295 -14.70 24.29 7.49
CA VAL A 295 -13.53 23.89 6.70
C VAL A 295 -12.29 24.67 7.12
N GLU A 296 -12.39 25.99 7.23
CA GLU A 296 -11.28 26.85 7.66
C GLU A 296 -10.82 26.52 9.09
N ALA A 297 -11.76 26.32 10.01
CA ALA A 297 -11.48 25.93 11.39
C ALA A 297 -10.81 24.55 11.46
N LYS A 298 -11.24 23.57 10.65
CA LYS A 298 -10.59 22.24 10.57
C LYS A 298 -9.18 22.31 10.03
N VAL A 299 -8.92 23.16 9.03
CA VAL A 299 -7.56 23.37 8.52
C VAL A 299 -6.67 23.99 9.59
N ALA A 300 -7.16 25.02 10.28
CA ALA A 300 -6.43 25.66 11.39
C ALA A 300 -6.14 24.68 12.54
N LEU A 301 -7.12 23.85 12.90
CA LEU A 301 -6.95 22.78 13.89
C LEU A 301 -5.87 21.79 13.48
N ARG A 302 -5.90 21.34 12.21
CA ARG A 302 -4.89 20.42 11.69
C ARG A 302 -3.50 21.06 11.73
N ARG A 303 -3.37 22.36 11.43
CA ARG A 303 -2.10 23.10 11.53
C ARG A 303 -1.57 23.15 12.96
N ALA A 304 -2.40 23.55 13.91
CA ALA A 304 -2.02 23.66 15.31
C ALA A 304 -1.61 22.30 15.90
N ARG A 305 -2.36 21.23 15.57
CA ARG A 305 -2.06 19.86 16.01
C ARG A 305 -0.68 19.38 15.54
N ILE A 306 -0.30 19.69 14.30
CA ILE A 306 1.00 19.28 13.74
C ILE A 306 2.16 20.02 14.42
N ARG A 307 2.01 21.31 14.74
CA ARG A 307 3.02 22.06 15.51
C ARG A 307 3.23 21.42 16.89
N VAL A 308 2.14 21.10 17.60
CA VAL A 308 2.21 20.40 18.89
C VAL A 308 2.85 19.01 18.75
N GLU A 309 2.54 18.26 17.70
CA GLU A 309 3.16 16.95 17.44
C GLU A 309 4.67 17.05 17.17
N ALA A 310 5.11 18.11 16.47
CA ALA A 310 6.51 18.34 16.18
C ALA A 310 7.31 18.66 17.46
N VAL A 311 6.75 19.47 18.36
CA VAL A 311 7.40 19.87 19.62
C VAL A 311 7.42 18.75 20.65
N ASN A 312 6.32 18.01 20.80
CA ASN A 312 6.20 16.94 21.79
C ASN A 312 6.86 15.63 21.36
N TRP A 313 7.54 15.61 20.20
CA TRP A 313 8.17 14.40 19.72
C TRP A 313 9.45 14.09 20.49
N ILE A 314 9.53 12.87 21.02
CA ILE A 314 10.71 12.35 21.72
C ILE A 314 11.45 11.40 20.77
N PRO A 315 12.74 11.63 20.50
CA PRO A 315 13.55 10.71 19.70
C PRO A 315 13.56 9.31 20.32
N PRO A 316 13.46 8.24 19.50
CA PRO A 316 13.64 6.88 20.01
C PRO A 316 15.04 6.73 20.61
N SER A 317 15.12 6.22 21.84
CA SER A 317 16.39 5.85 22.47
C SER A 317 17.06 4.72 21.67
N ASN A 318 18.35 4.91 21.34
CA ASN A 318 19.19 3.94 20.61
C ASN A 318 19.12 2.52 21.19
#